data_AF-A0A398A4W3-F1
#
_entry.id   AF-A0A398A4W3-F1
#
_cell.length_a   1.000
_cell.length_b   1.000
_cell.length_c   1.000
_cell.angle_alpha   90.00
_cell.angle_beta   90.00
_cell.angle_gamma   90.00
#
_symmetry.space_group_name_H-M   'P 1'
#
loop_
_entity.id
_entity.type
_entity.pdbx_description
1 polymer ?
#
loop_
_entity_poly.entity_id
_entity_poly.type
_entity_poly.pdbx_seq_one_letter_code
_entity_poly.pdbx_strand_id
1 'polypeptide(L)'
;MYIKLSFIVQKNRFKGLTDILKFVLEKWFLLDLICRLGRFGGDGPKHVRLEEVREKHSLQDRVEMLDAVPHSRVRSVLVAGHMFLNSSLTEAFCTAILEAASCGLLTVSTRVGCVPEVLPDDMVVLAEPDPEDNMVRAIGKAISILPSINPEEMHNRKLYSWQDVAKRAEIVYDRAMKCSNRSLLERLSRFLSCGAWAGKVLCMVMIIDYLLWRLLQPDDDIEKAPDISFRH
;
A
#
# COMPACT_ATOMS: atom_id res chain seq x y z
N MET A 1 17.53 13.70 -22.29
CA MET A 1 17.27 12.47 -21.50
C MET A 1 15.76 12.33 -21.42
N TYR A 2 15.20 11.28 -22.02
CA TYR A 2 13.76 11.00 -21.94
C TYR A 2 13.51 10.26 -20.63
N ILE A 3 12.69 10.83 -19.74
CA ILE A 3 12.37 10.22 -18.46
C ILE A 3 10.95 9.67 -18.57
N LYS A 4 10.81 8.36 -18.36
CA LYS A 4 9.49 7.70 -18.22
C LYS A 4 9.07 7.68 -16.76
N LEU A 5 7.98 8.37 -16.43
CA LEU A 5 7.36 8.33 -15.11
C LEU A 5 6.28 7.25 -15.11
N SER A 6 6.42 6.24 -14.24
CA SER A 6 5.34 5.28 -13.98
C SER A 6 4.51 5.79 -12.82
N PHE A 7 3.23 6.00 -13.06
CA PHE A 7 2.31 6.53 -12.08
C PHE A 7 1.21 5.51 -11.80
N ILE A 8 1.04 5.10 -10.55
CA ILE A 8 -0.10 4.28 -10.14
C ILE A 8 -1.05 5.14 -9.30
N VAL A 9 -2.28 5.27 -9.78
CA VAL A 9 -3.36 5.84 -8.97
C VAL A 9 -4.02 4.73 -8.18
N GLN A 10 -3.79 4.70 -6.86
CA GLN A 10 -4.55 3.82 -5.97
C GLN A 10 -5.85 4.50 -5.50
N LYS A 11 -6.94 3.72 -5.50
CA LYS A 11 -8.32 4.19 -5.32
C LYS A 11 -8.55 4.59 -3.85
N ASN A 12 -8.50 5.88 -3.55
CA ASN A 12 -9.49 6.62 -2.75
C ASN A 12 -8.97 8.00 -2.33
N ARG A 13 -9.79 9.03 -2.57
CA ARG A 13 -9.58 10.43 -2.17
C ARG A 13 -8.35 11.10 -2.79
N PHE A 14 -8.59 11.73 -3.95
CA PHE A 14 -7.61 12.57 -4.61
C PHE A 14 -8.30 13.88 -4.99
N LYS A 15 -7.84 15.00 -4.41
CA LYS A 15 -7.95 16.36 -4.95
C LYS A 15 -6.55 16.69 -5.46
N GLY A 16 -6.39 17.02 -6.75
CA GLY A 16 -5.10 17.51 -7.26
C GLY A 16 -4.37 16.66 -8.30
N LEU A 17 -4.86 15.48 -8.72
CA LEU A 17 -4.12 14.66 -9.70
C LEU A 17 -4.09 15.35 -11.06
N THR A 18 -5.22 15.91 -11.45
CA THR A 18 -5.35 16.72 -12.67
C THR A 18 -4.40 17.91 -12.64
N ASP A 19 -4.22 18.51 -11.47
CA ASP A 19 -3.36 19.68 -11.29
C ASP A 19 -1.89 19.27 -11.32
N ILE A 20 -1.51 18.17 -10.66
CA ILE A 20 -0.16 17.59 -10.72
C ILE A 20 0.19 17.21 -12.16
N LEU A 21 -0.71 16.50 -12.87
CA LEU A 21 -0.48 16.11 -14.26
C LEU A 21 -0.29 17.34 -15.16
N LYS A 22 -1.16 18.34 -15.00
CA LYS A 22 -1.02 19.62 -15.70
C LYS A 22 0.34 20.27 -15.41
N PHE A 23 0.70 20.44 -14.14
CA PHE A 23 1.95 21.09 -13.76
C PHE A 23 3.19 20.33 -14.19
N VAL A 24 3.20 19.00 -14.07
CA VAL A 24 4.32 18.15 -14.49
C VAL A 24 4.50 18.25 -16.01
N LEU A 25 3.42 18.19 -16.78
CA LEU A 25 3.48 18.19 -18.24
C LEU A 25 3.77 19.58 -18.82
N GLU A 26 3.30 20.65 -18.18
CA GLU A 26 3.63 22.04 -18.52
C GLU A 26 5.09 22.37 -18.20
N LYS A 27 5.60 21.98 -17.02
CA LYS A 27 6.98 22.31 -16.62
C LYS A 27 8.05 21.41 -17.25
N TRP A 28 7.72 20.17 -17.60
CA TRP A 28 8.69 19.18 -18.03
C TRP A 28 8.24 18.54 -19.34
N PHE A 29 8.61 19.18 -20.45
CA PHE A 29 8.23 18.77 -21.80
C PHE A 29 8.84 17.43 -22.26
N LEU A 30 9.85 16.93 -21.54
CA LEU A 30 10.61 15.70 -21.87
C LEU A 30 10.18 14.45 -21.08
N LEU A 31 9.08 14.54 -20.32
CA LEU A 31 8.53 13.41 -19.56
C LEU A 31 7.45 12.68 -20.37
N ASP A 32 7.61 11.37 -20.51
CA ASP A 32 6.52 10.48 -20.92
C ASP A 32 5.90 9.86 -19.65
N LEU A 33 4.57 9.86 -19.57
CA LEU A 33 3.84 9.35 -18.42
C LEU A 33 3.13 8.05 -18.78
N ILE A 34 3.41 7.01 -17.99
CA ILE A 34 2.61 5.79 -17.98
C ILE A 34 1.70 5.88 -16.76
N CYS A 35 0.44 6.21 -16.99
CA CYS A 35 -0.59 6.30 -15.96
C CYS A 35 -1.34 4.97 -15.86
N ARG A 36 -1.06 4.19 -14.82
CA ARG A 36 -1.83 2.99 -14.51
C ARG A 36 -2.99 3.33 -13.56
N LEU A 37 -4.20 3.03 -14.01
CA LEU A 37 -5.41 3.09 -13.19
C LEU A 37 -5.72 1.68 -12.69
N GLY A 38 -5.63 1.46 -11.38
CA GLY A 38 -5.99 0.17 -10.80
C GLY A 38 -7.51 -0.04 -10.85
N ARG A 39 -8.01 -0.95 -11.70
CA ARG A 39 -9.37 -1.48 -11.51
C ARG A 39 -9.36 -2.58 -10.46
N PHE A 40 -9.95 -2.29 -9.31
CA PHE A 40 -10.80 -3.26 -8.63
C PHE A 40 -12.24 -2.78 -8.84
N GLY A 41 -12.94 -3.42 -9.78
CA GLY A 41 -14.37 -3.26 -10.05
C GLY A 41 -14.82 -1.86 -10.50
N GLY A 42 -15.17 -1.76 -11.79
CA GLY A 42 -16.02 -0.67 -12.31
C GLY A 42 -15.27 0.55 -12.81
N ASP A 43 -15.62 0.94 -14.02
CA ASP A 43 -15.46 2.27 -14.60
C ASP A 43 -15.69 3.36 -13.54
N GLY A 44 -14.61 3.98 -13.07
CA GLY A 44 -14.67 4.96 -11.99
C GLY A 44 -14.88 6.35 -12.57
N PRO A 45 -15.64 7.25 -11.92
CA PRO A 45 -15.87 8.63 -12.39
C PRO A 45 -14.59 9.46 -12.57
N LYS A 46 -13.45 8.97 -12.06
CA LYS A 46 -12.14 9.60 -12.21
C LYS A 46 -11.41 9.22 -13.49
N HIS A 47 -11.73 8.09 -14.13
CA HIS A 47 -11.16 7.73 -15.43
C HIS A 47 -11.55 8.79 -16.44
N VAL A 48 -12.86 9.02 -16.61
CA VAL A 48 -13.43 10.05 -17.48
C VAL A 48 -12.79 11.42 -17.27
N ARG A 49 -12.62 11.86 -16.00
CA ARG A 49 -12.01 13.16 -15.70
C ARG A 49 -10.53 13.24 -16.05
N LEU A 50 -9.80 12.12 -16.02
CA LEU A 50 -8.41 12.05 -16.48
C LEU A 50 -8.33 12.05 -18.01
N GLU A 51 -9.26 11.37 -18.69
CA GLU A 51 -9.36 11.43 -20.15
C GLU A 51 -9.68 12.85 -20.63
N GLU A 52 -10.65 13.52 -19.99
CA GLU A 52 -10.99 14.92 -20.26
C GLU A 52 -9.77 15.83 -20.12
N VAL A 53 -8.95 15.65 -19.08
CA VAL A 53 -7.74 16.45 -18.87
C VAL A 53 -6.67 16.11 -19.91
N ARG A 54 -6.51 14.84 -20.27
CA ARG A 54 -5.61 14.40 -21.33
C ARG A 54 -6.00 15.03 -22.67
N GLU A 55 -7.27 15.02 -23.01
CA GLU A 55 -7.81 15.60 -24.25
C GLU A 55 -7.71 17.13 -24.26
N LYS A 56 -8.11 17.77 -23.16
CA LYS A 56 -8.10 19.23 -23.03
C LYS A 56 -6.70 19.84 -23.20
N HIS A 57 -5.65 19.10 -22.86
CA HIS A 57 -4.26 19.56 -22.95
C HIS A 57 -3.48 18.88 -24.09
N SER A 58 -4.15 18.14 -24.99
CA SER A 58 -3.53 17.44 -26.13
C SER A 58 -2.36 16.53 -25.74
N LEU A 59 -2.54 15.75 -24.66
CA LEU A 59 -1.50 14.90 -24.06
C LEU A 59 -1.57 13.45 -24.52
N GLN A 60 -2.32 13.14 -25.59
CA GLN A 60 -2.57 11.76 -26.02
C GLN A 60 -1.28 11.02 -26.38
N ASP A 61 -0.29 11.72 -26.95
CA ASP A 61 0.98 11.14 -27.38
C ASP A 61 1.96 10.88 -26.22
N ARG A 62 1.72 11.52 -25.06
CA ARG A 62 2.66 11.53 -23.91
C ARG A 62 2.14 10.79 -22.68
N VAL A 63 0.81 10.61 -22.60
CA VAL A 63 0.15 9.96 -21.47
C VAL A 63 -0.51 8.67 -21.94
N GLU A 64 0.18 7.56 -21.67
CA GLU A 64 -0.38 6.23 -21.86
C GLU A 64 -1.24 5.89 -20.63
N MET A 65 -2.55 5.79 -20.81
CA MET A 65 -3.46 5.33 -19.76
C MET A 65 -3.61 3.82 -19.88
N LEU A 66 -3.11 3.10 -18.88
CA LEU A 66 -3.28 1.66 -18.77
C LEU A 66 -4.52 1.35 -17.94
N ASP A 67 -5.34 0.47 -18.50
CA ASP A 67 -6.39 -0.25 -17.80
C ASP A 67 -5.84 -1.10 -16.65
N ALA A 68 -6.72 -1.86 -15.99
CA ALA A 68 -6.33 -2.83 -14.97
C ALA A 68 -5.24 -3.79 -15.48
N VAL A 69 -4.00 -3.56 -15.03
CA VAL A 69 -2.90 -4.48 -15.32
C VAL A 69 -3.00 -5.66 -14.34
N PRO A 70 -3.09 -6.91 -14.83
CA PRO A 70 -3.10 -8.09 -13.97
C PRO A 70 -1.79 -8.17 -13.18
N HIS A 71 -1.83 -8.69 -11.95
CA HIS A 71 -0.68 -8.77 -11.05
C HIS A 71 0.58 -9.38 -11.72
N SER A 72 0.42 -10.36 -12.60
CA SER A 72 1.52 -10.99 -13.36
C SER A 72 2.26 -10.04 -14.31
N ARG A 73 1.61 -8.99 -14.82
CA ARG A 73 2.20 -8.00 -15.75
C ARG A 73 2.61 -6.69 -15.07
N VAL A 74 2.45 -6.57 -13.75
CA VAL A 74 2.81 -5.35 -13.03
C VAL A 74 4.29 -5.06 -13.13
N ARG A 75 5.12 -6.09 -12.98
CA ARG A 75 6.58 -5.97 -13.11
C ARG A 75 7.00 -5.37 -14.46
N SER A 76 6.45 -5.87 -15.56
CA SER A 76 6.83 -5.38 -16.91
C SER A 76 6.48 -3.90 -17.10
N VAL A 77 5.41 -3.42 -16.46
CA VAL A 77 5.03 -2.01 -16.52
C VAL A 77 5.96 -1.17 -15.63
N LEU A 78 6.23 -1.61 -14.41
CA LEU A 78 7.10 -0.88 -13.48
C LEU A 78 8.51 -0.75 -14.04
N VAL A 79 9.10 -1.82 -14.56
CA VAL A 79 10.47 -1.82 -15.13
C VAL A 79 10.62 -0.86 -16.32
N ALA A 80 9.52 -0.51 -17.01
CA ALA A 80 9.56 0.47 -18.10
C ALA A 80 9.65 1.93 -17.60
N GLY A 81 9.41 2.18 -16.31
CA GLY A 81 9.52 3.49 -15.67
C GLY A 81 10.84 3.70 -14.94
N HIS A 82 11.13 4.97 -14.64
CA HIS A 82 12.30 5.39 -13.86
C HIS A 82 11.90 5.85 -12.45
N MET A 83 10.68 6.36 -12.32
CA MET A 83 10.13 6.90 -11.09
C MET A 83 8.72 6.39 -10.86
N PHE A 84 8.37 6.20 -9.60
CA PHE A 84 7.05 5.81 -9.14
C PHE A 84 6.43 6.92 -8.32
N LEU A 85 5.21 7.35 -8.64
CA LEU A 85 4.53 8.39 -7.85
C LEU A 85 3.30 7.80 -7.17
N ASN A 86 3.27 7.89 -5.84
CA ASN A 86 2.12 7.66 -5.00
C ASN A 86 1.66 8.99 -4.40
N SER A 87 0.35 9.20 -4.28
CA SER A 87 -0.15 10.48 -3.76
C SER A 87 -1.48 10.34 -3.03
N SER A 88 -1.69 9.14 -2.47
CA SER A 88 -2.78 8.85 -1.55
C SER A 88 -2.75 9.77 -0.32
N LEU A 89 -3.92 10.19 0.16
CA LEU A 89 -4.04 10.98 1.39
C LEU A 89 -3.98 10.11 2.67
N THR A 90 -4.19 8.80 2.52
CA THR A 90 -4.16 7.84 3.61
C THR A 90 -3.62 6.52 3.08
N GLU A 91 -2.59 5.99 3.71
CA GLU A 91 -2.01 4.69 3.39
C GLU A 91 -1.83 3.87 4.66
N ALA A 92 -2.04 2.56 4.56
CA ALA A 92 -1.65 1.65 5.64
C ALA A 92 -0.17 1.28 5.44
N PHE A 93 0.12 0.36 4.51
CA PHE A 93 1.47 -0.11 4.23
C PHE A 93 1.93 0.16 2.79
N CYS A 94 1.00 0.44 1.88
CA CYS A 94 1.25 0.73 0.45
C CYS A 94 2.22 -0.26 -0.24
N THR A 95 1.75 -1.49 -0.50
CA THR A 95 2.59 -2.52 -1.16
C THR A 95 3.07 -2.11 -2.55
N ALA A 96 2.36 -1.22 -3.23
CA ALA A 96 2.74 -0.71 -4.55
C ALA A 96 4.08 0.06 -4.54
N ILE A 97 4.37 0.78 -3.45
CA ILE A 97 5.66 1.47 -3.26
C ILE A 97 6.79 0.45 -3.16
N LEU A 98 6.58 -0.64 -2.42
CA LEU A 98 7.55 -1.72 -2.29
C LEU A 98 7.78 -2.46 -3.61
N GLU A 99 6.72 -2.71 -4.38
CA GLU A 99 6.82 -3.30 -5.72
C GLU A 99 7.64 -2.40 -6.66
N ALA A 100 7.43 -1.09 -6.62
CA ALA A 100 8.15 -0.12 -7.43
C ALA A 100 9.63 0.01 -7.02
N ALA A 101 9.91 0.15 -5.73
CA ALA A 101 11.29 0.18 -5.22
C ALA A 101 12.02 -1.13 -5.54
N SER A 102 11.33 -2.27 -5.44
CA SER A 102 11.85 -3.58 -5.85
C SER A 102 12.05 -3.69 -7.37
N CYS A 103 11.51 -2.80 -8.20
CA CYS A 103 11.82 -2.74 -9.62
C CYS A 103 12.96 -1.75 -9.93
N GLY A 104 13.54 -1.10 -8.91
CA GLY A 104 14.58 -0.10 -9.10
C GLY A 104 14.06 1.27 -9.50
N LEU A 105 12.81 1.62 -9.13
CA LEU A 105 12.25 2.95 -9.39
C LEU A 105 12.41 3.85 -8.16
N LEU A 106 12.75 5.11 -8.40
CA LEU A 106 12.74 6.13 -7.36
C LEU A 106 11.28 6.44 -7.01
N THR A 107 10.91 6.30 -5.75
CA THR A 107 9.54 6.58 -5.32
C THR A 107 9.36 8.04 -4.91
N VAL A 108 8.24 8.65 -5.28
CA VAL A 108 7.77 9.93 -4.77
C VAL A 108 6.44 9.66 -4.09
N SER A 109 6.29 10.02 -2.83
CA SER A 109 5.04 9.78 -2.10
C SER A 109 4.65 10.93 -1.18
N THR A 110 3.36 11.03 -0.88
CA THR A 110 2.89 11.80 0.28
C THR A 110 3.43 11.18 1.57
N ARG A 111 3.78 12.02 2.54
CA ARG A 111 4.19 11.64 3.90
C ARG A 111 2.96 11.28 4.74
N VAL A 112 2.37 10.12 4.48
CA VAL A 112 1.18 9.63 5.19
C VAL A 112 1.33 8.17 5.59
N GLY A 113 0.68 7.77 6.70
CA GLY A 113 0.69 6.38 7.15
C GLY A 113 2.08 5.87 7.46
N CYS A 114 2.35 4.61 7.09
CA CYS A 114 3.67 3.99 7.29
C CYS A 114 4.67 4.29 6.17
N VAL A 115 4.32 5.08 5.14
CA VAL A 115 5.23 5.31 3.99
C VAL A 115 6.62 5.80 4.41
N PRO A 116 6.78 6.75 5.37
CA PRO A 116 8.09 7.20 5.82
C PRO A 116 8.91 6.15 6.58
N GLU A 117 8.27 5.08 7.04
CA GLU A 117 8.91 3.98 7.78
C GLU A 117 9.30 2.82 6.86
N VAL A 118 8.69 2.75 5.67
CA VAL A 118 8.80 1.60 4.76
C VAL A 118 10.02 1.71 3.84
N LEU A 119 10.41 2.91 3.40
CA LEU A 119 11.57 3.10 2.53
C LEU A 119 12.56 4.09 3.14
N PRO A 120 13.87 3.88 2.93
CA PRO A 120 14.89 4.83 3.34
C PRO A 120 14.79 6.13 2.51
N ASP A 121 15.22 7.25 3.09
CA ASP A 121 15.10 8.60 2.52
C ASP A 121 15.79 8.79 1.15
N ASP A 122 16.71 7.90 0.78
CA ASP A 122 17.40 7.93 -0.51
C ASP A 122 16.67 7.17 -1.63
N MET A 123 15.65 6.36 -1.28
CA MET A 123 14.79 5.63 -2.22
C MET A 123 13.39 6.26 -2.35
N VAL A 124 13.04 7.19 -1.45
CA VAL A 124 11.76 7.88 -1.45
C VAL A 124 11.91 9.39 -1.27
N VAL A 125 11.27 10.16 -2.15
CA VAL A 125 11.08 11.61 -1.95
C VAL A 125 9.69 11.84 -1.39
N LEU A 126 9.64 12.33 -0.15
CA LEU A 126 8.38 12.57 0.56
C LEU A 126 7.90 14.02 0.38
N ALA A 127 6.60 14.19 0.12
CA ALA A 127 5.89 15.46 0.09
C ALA A 127 4.86 15.52 1.21
N GLU A 128 4.69 16.68 1.85
CA GLU A 128 3.59 16.86 2.80
C GLU A 128 2.22 16.81 2.08
N PRO A 129 1.18 16.22 2.69
CA PRO A 129 -0.16 16.11 2.11
C PRO A 129 -0.93 17.44 2.25
N ASP A 130 -0.50 18.45 1.51
CA ASP A 130 -1.08 19.80 1.51
C ASP A 130 -1.69 20.14 0.12
N PRO A 131 -2.78 20.93 0.02
CA PRO A 131 -3.29 21.47 -1.25
C PRO A 131 -2.29 22.28 -2.10
N GLU A 132 -1.18 22.75 -1.54
CA GLU A 132 -0.14 23.48 -2.28
C GLU A 132 0.78 22.59 -3.14
N ASP A 133 1.54 23.21 -4.06
CA ASP A 133 2.50 22.63 -5.05
C ASP A 133 3.66 21.78 -4.48
N ASN A 134 3.57 21.32 -3.23
CA ASN A 134 4.56 20.51 -2.55
C ASN A 134 4.87 19.20 -3.29
N MET A 135 3.86 18.56 -3.89
CA MET A 135 4.05 17.38 -4.72
C MET A 135 4.84 17.70 -6.00
N VAL A 136 4.54 18.81 -6.66
CA VAL A 136 5.26 19.26 -7.86
C VAL A 136 6.73 19.54 -7.52
N ARG A 137 7.00 20.15 -6.35
CA ARG A 137 8.35 20.38 -5.85
C ARG A 137 9.08 19.07 -5.54
N ALA A 138 8.40 18.08 -4.95
CA ALA A 138 8.96 16.76 -4.71
C ALA A 138 9.29 16.03 -6.00
N ILE A 139 8.42 16.09 -7.01
CA ILE A 139 8.70 15.56 -8.35
C ILE A 139 9.90 16.27 -8.98
N GLY A 140 9.99 17.60 -8.88
CA GLY A 140 11.15 18.36 -9.39
C GLY A 140 12.46 17.96 -8.73
N LYS A 141 12.47 17.77 -7.40
CA LYS A 141 13.62 17.22 -6.66
C LYS A 141 13.96 15.81 -7.14
N ALA A 142 12.96 14.95 -7.27
CA ALA A 142 13.12 13.58 -7.70
C ALA A 142 13.72 13.50 -9.12
N ILE A 143 13.30 14.36 -10.04
CA ILE A 143 13.88 14.44 -11.38
C ILE A 143 15.35 14.90 -11.35
N SER A 144 15.71 15.81 -10.44
CA SER A 144 17.10 16.27 -10.30
C SER A 144 18.05 15.20 -9.76
N ILE A 145 17.56 14.29 -8.91
CA ILE A 145 18.36 13.19 -8.34
C ILE A 145 18.32 11.93 -9.20
N LEU A 146 17.33 11.81 -10.10
CA LEU A 146 17.14 10.62 -10.93
C LEU A 146 18.41 10.21 -11.71
N PRO A 147 19.19 11.13 -12.32
CA PRO A 147 20.41 10.75 -13.05
C PRO A 147 21.52 10.15 -12.18
N SER A 148 21.51 10.43 -10.86
CA SER A 148 22.51 9.87 -9.93
C SER A 148 22.11 8.51 -9.37
N ILE A 149 20.88 8.06 -9.61
CA ILE A 149 20.36 6.81 -9.05
C ILE A 149 20.60 5.68 -10.04
N ASN A 150 21.20 4.59 -9.56
CA ASN A 150 21.32 3.35 -10.31
C ASN A 150 20.15 2.39 -9.96
N PRO A 151 19.26 2.06 -10.91
CA PRO A 151 18.14 1.13 -10.68
C PRO A 151 18.56 -0.24 -10.17
N GLU A 152 19.70 -0.77 -10.65
CA GLU A 152 20.20 -2.08 -10.23
C GLU A 152 20.65 -2.08 -8.77
N GLU A 153 21.32 -1.01 -8.35
CA GLU A 153 21.71 -0.84 -6.95
C GLU A 153 20.46 -0.78 -6.07
N MET A 154 19.45 -0.02 -6.47
CA MET A 154 18.19 0.07 -5.73
C MET A 154 17.47 -1.28 -5.63
N HIS A 155 17.40 -2.04 -6.72
CA HIS A 155 16.82 -3.38 -6.71
C HIS A 155 17.54 -4.33 -5.73
N ASN A 156 18.87 -4.25 -5.69
CA ASN A 156 19.69 -5.19 -4.93
C ASN A 156 19.66 -4.99 -3.41
N ARG A 157 19.09 -3.88 -2.91
CA ARG A 157 19.09 -3.57 -1.45
C ARG A 157 18.19 -4.48 -0.60
N LYS A 158 17.39 -5.37 -1.21
CA LYS A 158 16.58 -6.42 -0.55
C LYS A 158 15.98 -5.98 0.80
N LEU A 159 15.23 -4.88 0.81
CA LEU A 159 14.67 -4.30 2.03
C LEU A 159 13.57 -5.18 2.65
N TYR A 160 12.76 -5.83 1.80
CA TYR A 160 11.63 -6.65 2.23
C TYR A 160 11.62 -7.99 1.49
N SER A 161 11.45 -9.07 2.25
CA SER A 161 11.18 -10.40 1.71
C SER A 161 9.94 -11.00 2.37
N TRP A 162 9.07 -11.58 1.55
CA TRP A 162 7.93 -12.36 2.05
C TRP A 162 8.36 -13.55 2.91
N GLN A 163 9.54 -14.12 2.64
CA GLN A 163 10.08 -15.23 3.45
C GLN A 163 10.40 -14.75 4.87
N ASP A 164 11.00 -13.56 5.02
CA ASP A 164 11.32 -12.98 6.32
C ASP A 164 10.06 -12.53 7.07
N VAL A 165 9.07 -12.01 6.36
CA VAL A 165 7.74 -11.68 6.93
C VAL A 165 7.05 -12.95 7.43
N ALA A 166 7.03 -14.02 6.62
CA ALA A 166 6.43 -15.30 6.98
C ALA A 166 7.10 -15.92 8.22
N LYS A 167 8.43 -15.95 8.26
CA LYS A 167 9.19 -16.44 9.42
C LYS A 167 8.90 -15.67 10.70
N ARG A 168 8.78 -14.34 10.61
CA ARG A 168 8.40 -13.50 11.76
C ARG A 168 6.96 -13.76 12.21
N ALA A 169 6.04 -13.96 11.27
CA ALA A 169 4.65 -14.29 11.58
C ALA A 169 4.53 -15.67 12.24
N GLU A 170 5.27 -16.67 11.75
CA GLU A 170 5.35 -18.02 12.33
C GLU A 170 5.80 -17.98 13.80
N ILE A 171 6.83 -17.20 14.13
CA ILE A 171 7.27 -17.02 15.52
C ILE A 171 6.15 -16.47 16.42
N VAL A 172 5.31 -15.57 15.91
CA VAL A 172 4.17 -15.03 16.65
C VAL A 172 3.10 -16.11 16.84
N TYR A 173 2.80 -16.89 15.80
CA TYR A 173 1.86 -18.00 15.90
C TYR A 173 2.34 -19.08 16.88
N ASP A 174 3.60 -19.48 16.83
CA ASP A 174 4.20 -20.43 17.77
C ASP A 174 4.08 -19.96 19.22
N ARG A 175 4.33 -18.66 19.46
CA ARG A 175 4.17 -18.07 20.79
C ARG A 175 2.71 -18.07 21.22
N ALA A 176 1.79 -17.71 20.33
CA ALA A 176 0.36 -17.69 20.61
C ALA A 176 -0.16 -19.10 20.92
N MET A 177 0.31 -20.12 20.21
CA MET A 177 -0.05 -21.53 20.45
C MET A 177 0.51 -22.07 21.77
N LYS A 178 1.70 -21.61 22.19
CA LYS A 178 2.29 -21.95 23.49
C LYS A 178 1.59 -21.23 24.65
N CYS A 179 0.90 -20.13 24.41
CA CYS A 179 0.08 -19.50 25.44
C CYS A 179 -1.12 -20.41 25.74
N SER A 180 -1.20 -20.90 26.98
CA SER A 180 -2.36 -21.67 27.43
C SER A 180 -3.64 -20.89 27.20
N ASN A 181 -4.65 -21.53 26.62
CA ASN A 181 -5.98 -20.96 26.50
C ASN A 181 -6.49 -20.69 27.92
N ARG A 182 -6.52 -19.42 28.34
CA ARG A 182 -6.86 -19.08 29.72
C ARG A 182 -8.29 -19.49 29.99
N SER A 183 -8.51 -20.08 31.16
CA SER A 183 -9.85 -20.48 31.57
C SER A 183 -10.78 -19.27 31.59
N LEU A 184 -12.07 -19.48 31.31
CA LEU A 184 -13.07 -18.41 31.39
C LEU A 184 -13.06 -17.72 32.76
N LEU A 185 -12.77 -18.48 33.82
CA LEU A 185 -12.65 -17.97 35.19
C LEU A 185 -11.51 -16.96 35.34
N GLU A 186 -10.34 -17.23 34.76
CA GLU A 186 -9.22 -16.28 34.76
C GLU A 186 -9.52 -15.01 33.96
N ARG A 187 -10.28 -15.13 32.86
CA ARG A 187 -10.71 -13.98 32.06
C ARG A 187 -11.73 -13.14 32.83
N LEU A 188 -12.76 -13.76 33.41
CA LEU A 188 -13.78 -13.12 34.24
C LEU A 188 -13.20 -12.41 35.47
N SER A 189 -12.24 -13.03 36.15
CA SER A 189 -11.57 -12.42 37.31
C SER A 189 -10.87 -11.10 36.96
N ARG A 190 -10.33 -10.94 35.75
CA ARG A 190 -9.69 -9.70 35.30
C ARG A 190 -10.70 -8.60 34.96
N PHE A 191 -11.85 -8.97 34.43
CA PHE A 191 -12.92 -8.01 34.16
C PHE A 191 -13.55 -7.50 35.45
N LEU A 192 -13.72 -8.37 36.46
CA LEU A 192 -14.19 -7.96 37.79
C LEU A 192 -13.23 -6.96 38.47
N SER A 193 -11.94 -6.98 38.15
CA SER A 193 -10.98 -5.97 38.64
C SER A 193 -11.07 -4.59 37.94
N CYS A 194 -11.83 -4.45 36.85
CA CYS A 194 -12.00 -3.17 36.13
C CYS A 194 -13.10 -2.25 36.71
N GLY A 195 -13.31 -2.30 38.03
CA GLY A 195 -14.27 -1.44 38.75
C GLY A 195 -15.64 -2.09 39.01
N ALA A 196 -16.34 -1.62 40.03
CA ALA A 196 -17.50 -2.31 40.62
C ALA A 196 -18.72 -2.47 39.69
N TRP A 197 -18.92 -1.53 38.74
CA TRP A 197 -20.01 -1.55 37.77
C TRP A 197 -19.55 -1.98 36.38
N ALA A 198 -18.49 -1.35 35.85
CA ALA A 198 -17.95 -1.67 34.54
C ALA A 198 -17.49 -3.14 34.44
N GLY A 199 -16.88 -3.69 35.50
CA GLY A 199 -16.46 -5.08 35.52
C GLY A 199 -17.63 -6.09 35.44
N LYS A 200 -18.75 -5.79 36.11
CA LYS A 200 -19.95 -6.65 36.05
C LYS A 200 -20.58 -6.65 34.66
N VAL A 201 -20.65 -5.48 34.02
CA VAL A 201 -21.16 -5.36 32.64
C VAL A 201 -20.26 -6.12 31.66
N LEU A 202 -18.94 -5.97 31.76
CA LEU A 202 -17.98 -6.69 30.90
C LEU A 202 -18.05 -8.21 31.10
N CYS A 203 -18.28 -8.69 32.32
CA CYS A 203 -18.50 -10.11 32.59
C CYS A 203 -19.78 -10.63 31.94
N MET A 204 -20.87 -9.88 32.00
CA MET A 204 -22.13 -10.26 31.33
C MET A 204 -21.95 -10.33 29.81
N VAL A 205 -21.28 -9.35 29.21
CA VAL A 205 -20.94 -9.36 27.77
C VAL A 205 -20.09 -10.58 27.43
N MET A 206 -19.04 -10.87 28.21
CA MET A 206 -18.20 -12.06 28.00
C MET A 206 -18.98 -13.39 28.07
N ILE A 207 -19.92 -13.51 29.01
CA ILE A 207 -20.76 -14.71 29.14
C ILE A 207 -21.67 -14.85 27.92
N ILE A 208 -22.28 -13.74 27.48
CA ILE A 208 -23.13 -13.72 26.28
C ILE A 208 -22.30 -14.08 25.04
N ASP A 209 -21.12 -13.49 24.85
CA ASP A 209 -20.21 -13.80 23.74
C ASP A 209 -19.79 -15.27 23.76
N TYR A 210 -19.53 -15.85 24.93
CA TYR A 210 -19.19 -17.27 25.06
C TYR A 210 -20.36 -18.18 24.70
N LEU A 211 -21.59 -17.84 25.13
CA LEU A 211 -22.80 -18.57 24.77
C LEU A 211 -23.10 -18.47 23.27
N LEU A 212 -22.92 -17.28 22.68
CA LEU A 212 -23.06 -17.06 21.25
C LEU A 212 -22.01 -17.84 20.46
N TRP A 213 -20.73 -17.80 20.88
CA TRP A 213 -19.66 -18.58 20.26
C TRP A 213 -20.01 -20.08 20.27
N ARG A 214 -20.46 -20.62 21.41
CA ARG A 214 -20.85 -22.03 21.52
C ARG A 214 -22.09 -22.40 20.69
N LEU A 215 -23.01 -21.47 20.48
CA LEU A 215 -24.22 -21.69 19.66
C LEU A 215 -23.93 -21.58 18.15
N LEU A 216 -23.02 -20.69 17.76
CA LEU A 216 -22.74 -20.34 16.37
C LEU A 216 -21.54 -21.08 15.77
N GLN A 217 -20.74 -21.79 16.57
CA GLN A 217 -19.56 -22.51 16.08
C GLN A 217 -20.00 -23.73 15.26
N PRO A 218 -19.83 -23.73 13.93
CA PRO A 218 -20.09 -24.88 13.10
C PRO A 218 -18.80 -25.72 13.10
N ASP A 219 -18.60 -26.55 14.12
CA ASP A 219 -17.39 -27.39 14.21
C ASP A 219 -17.33 -28.45 13.09
N ASP A 220 -18.46 -28.79 12.47
CA ASP A 220 -18.56 -29.85 11.47
C ASP A 220 -18.23 -29.41 10.03
N ASP A 221 -18.37 -28.12 9.69
CA ASP A 221 -18.17 -27.60 8.32
C ASP A 221 -16.80 -26.91 8.10
N ILE A 222 -15.97 -26.83 9.15
CA ILE A 222 -14.64 -26.22 9.03
C ILE A 222 -13.67 -27.27 8.47
N GLU A 223 -13.30 -27.08 7.19
CA GLU A 223 -12.26 -27.87 6.54
C GLU A 223 -10.96 -27.78 7.37
N LYS A 224 -10.54 -28.92 7.93
CA LYS A 224 -9.27 -29.00 8.65
C LYS A 224 -8.14 -28.80 7.66
N ALA A 225 -7.37 -27.73 7.85
CA ALA A 225 -6.17 -27.50 7.07
C ALA A 225 -5.23 -28.72 7.23
N PRO A 226 -4.87 -29.42 6.15
CA PRO A 226 -3.96 -30.55 6.23
C PRO A 226 -2.57 -30.06 6.67
N ASP A 227 -1.95 -30.78 7.60
CA ASP A 227 -0.57 -30.49 8.01
C ASP A 227 0.37 -30.72 6.83
N ILE A 228 0.97 -29.63 6.33
CA ILE A 228 1.95 -29.70 5.25
C ILE A 228 3.27 -30.18 5.87
N SER A 229 3.55 -31.48 5.74
CA SER A 229 4.86 -32.02 6.12
C SER A 229 5.94 -31.54 5.13
N PHE A 230 6.76 -30.58 5.55
CA PHE A 230 7.96 -30.22 4.81
C PHE A 230 8.98 -31.35 4.97
N ARG A 231 9.24 -32.11 3.90
CA ARG A 231 10.43 -32.98 3.84
C ARG A 231 11.65 -32.05 3.71
N HIS A 232 12.45 -32.02 4.76
CA HIS A 232 13.77 -31.38 4.79
C HIS A 232 14.74 -32.06 3.81
#